data_AF-A0A529P655-F1
#
_entry.id   AF-A0A529P655-F1
#
_cell.length_a   1.000
_cell.length_b   1.000
_cell.length_c   1.000
_cell.angle_alpha   90.00
_cell.angle_beta   90.00
_cell.angle_gamma   90.00
#
_symmetry.space_group_name_H-M   'P 1'
#
loop_
_entity.id
_entity.type
_entity.pdbx_description
1 polymer ?
#
loop_
_entity_poly.entity_id
_entity_poly.type
_entity_poly.pdbx_seq_one_letter_code
_entity_poly.pdbx_strand_id
1 'polypeptide(L)'
;MISASTKRTTLTAVMLLAAAMPAYAHVGVGTTSSFAAGFMHPLSGLDHMTVMIAVGLWAALKGGKAIWAWPLAFIGVMLMGGALGMMQVPVPFVEPGILASVVALGLLVALAVDLPVSAGVAIIGLFALFHGHAHGTE
;
A
#
# COMPACT_ATOMS: atom_id res chain seq x y z
N MET A 1 -16.02 -14.53 28.05
CA MET A 1 -16.17 -13.06 28.23
C MET A 1 -15.20 -12.38 27.28
N ILE A 2 -15.68 -11.51 26.38
CA ILE A 2 -14.81 -10.84 25.40
C ILE A 2 -14.03 -9.73 26.11
N SER A 3 -12.70 -9.70 25.95
CA SER A 3 -11.81 -8.71 26.56
C SER A 3 -12.16 -7.29 26.14
N ALA A 4 -11.98 -6.33 27.05
CA ALA A 4 -12.18 -4.90 26.77
C ALA A 4 -11.30 -4.39 25.62
N SER A 5 -10.11 -4.99 25.45
CA SER A 5 -9.22 -4.70 24.32
C SER A 5 -9.85 -5.14 22.99
N THR A 6 -10.38 -6.36 22.93
CA THR A 6 -11.05 -6.90 21.74
C THR A 6 -12.26 -6.06 21.35
N LYS A 7 -13.05 -5.57 22.32
CA LYS A 7 -14.19 -4.68 22.07
C LYS A 7 -13.77 -3.31 21.52
N ARG A 8 -12.64 -2.78 21.97
CA ARG A 8 -12.10 -1.51 21.46
C ARG A 8 -11.65 -1.66 20.01
N THR A 9 -10.93 -2.74 19.69
CA THR A 9 -10.46 -3.01 18.31
C THR A 9 -11.60 -3.26 17.33
N THR A 10 -12.67 -3.95 17.74
CA THR A 10 -13.84 -4.12 16.85
C THR A 10 -14.60 -2.82 16.66
N LEU A 11 -14.71 -1.98 17.70
CA LEU A 11 -15.35 -0.67 17.57
C LEU A 11 -14.58 0.25 16.62
N THR A 12 -13.24 0.31 16.71
CA THR A 12 -12.43 1.07 15.76
C THR A 12 -12.54 0.54 14.34
N ALA A 13 -12.56 -0.78 14.14
CA ALA A 13 -12.76 -1.37 12.83
C ALA A 13 -14.12 -0.99 12.22
N VAL A 14 -15.20 -1.03 13.01
CA VAL A 14 -16.54 -0.61 12.55
C VAL A 14 -16.58 0.88 12.21
N MET A 15 -15.93 1.73 13.02
CA MET A 15 -15.86 3.17 12.74
C MET A 15 -15.06 3.48 11.48
N LEU A 16 -13.99 2.73 11.19
CA LEU A 16 -13.22 2.85 9.95
C LEU A 16 -14.04 2.43 8.72
N LEU A 17 -14.82 1.35 8.79
CA LEU A 17 -15.73 0.96 7.71
C LEU A 17 -16.84 2.00 7.48
N ALA A 18 -17.37 2.59 8.56
CA ALA A 18 -18.39 3.63 8.47
C ALA A 18 -17.85 4.96 7.90
N ALA A 19 -16.53 5.19 7.98
CA ALA A 19 -15.86 6.35 7.43
C ALA A 19 -15.46 6.18 5.95
N ALA A 20 -15.71 5.03 5.33
CA ALA A 20 -15.47 4.81 3.92
C ALA A 20 -16.40 5.70 3.08
N MET A 21 -15.86 6.80 2.55
CA MET A 21 -16.56 7.73 1.65
C MET A 21 -16.40 7.28 0.18
N PRO A 22 -17.35 7.63 -0.70
CA PRO A 22 -17.18 7.44 -2.14
C PRO A 22 -15.91 8.13 -2.64
N ALA A 23 -15.14 7.46 -3.50
CA ALA A 23 -14.05 8.10 -4.22
C ALA A 23 -14.64 9.16 -5.16
N TYR A 24 -14.48 10.44 -4.81
CA TYR A 24 -14.68 11.54 -5.75
C TYR A 24 -13.53 11.47 -6.77
N ALA A 25 -13.76 10.78 -7.89
CA ALA A 25 -12.83 10.78 -9.01
C ALA A 25 -12.76 12.20 -9.59
N HIS A 26 -11.84 13.01 -9.09
CA HIS A 26 -11.47 14.25 -9.73
C HIS A 26 -10.63 13.89 -10.95
N VAL A 27 -11.23 13.96 -12.15
CA VAL A 27 -10.45 13.91 -13.39
C VAL A 27 -9.52 15.12 -13.35
N GLY A 28 -8.20 14.88 -13.31
CA GLY A 28 -7.21 15.94 -13.09
C GLY A 28 -7.43 17.12 -14.04
N VAL A 29 -7.51 18.34 -13.48
CA VAL A 29 -7.66 19.57 -14.27
C VAL A 29 -6.26 19.99 -14.76
N GLY A 30 -5.92 19.75 -16.03
CA GLY A 30 -4.65 20.18 -16.63
C GLY A 30 -3.90 19.09 -17.41
N THR A 31 -2.59 19.28 -17.62
CA THR A 31 -1.73 18.34 -18.35
C THR A 31 -1.36 17.13 -17.47
N THR A 32 -2.19 16.09 -17.53
CA THR A 32 -1.99 14.82 -16.80
C THR A 32 -0.83 13.97 -17.33
N SER A 33 -0.29 14.29 -18.50
CA SER A 33 0.78 13.53 -19.18
C SER A 33 2.20 14.11 -19.01
N SER A 34 2.40 15.03 -18.06
CA SER A 34 3.73 15.59 -17.80
C SER A 34 4.56 14.74 -16.85
N PHE A 35 5.90 14.82 -16.94
CA PHE A 35 6.78 14.17 -15.97
C PHE A 35 6.48 14.59 -14.52
N ALA A 36 6.17 15.88 -14.30
CA ALA A 36 5.81 16.39 -12.99
C ALA A 36 4.51 15.77 -12.45
N ALA A 37 3.49 15.60 -13.32
CA ALA A 37 2.26 14.91 -12.95
C ALA A 37 2.53 13.45 -12.57
N GLY A 38 3.28 12.70 -13.40
CA GLY A 38 3.64 11.31 -13.10
C GLY A 38 4.52 11.16 -11.86
N PHE A 39 5.41 12.12 -11.57
CA PHE A 39 6.22 12.12 -10.35
C PHE A 39 5.38 12.35 -9.09
N MET A 40 4.37 13.22 -9.17
CA MET A 40 3.49 13.54 -8.04
C MET A 40 2.36 12.52 -7.85
N HIS A 41 2.01 11.74 -8.87
CA HIS A 41 0.89 10.80 -8.86
C HIS A 41 0.96 9.78 -7.70
N PRO A 42 2.11 9.14 -7.39
CA PRO A 42 2.19 8.26 -6.22
C PRO A 42 1.92 8.93 -4.87
N LEU A 43 2.05 10.25 -4.81
CA LEU A 43 1.93 11.04 -3.58
C LEU A 43 0.52 11.62 -3.41
N SER A 44 -0.36 11.52 -4.41
CA SER A 44 -1.74 11.99 -4.30
C SER A 44 -2.69 10.99 -3.64
N GLY A 45 -2.36 9.69 -3.64
CA GLY A 45 -3.15 8.63 -2.99
C GLY A 45 -2.80 8.46 -1.51
N LEU A 46 -3.79 8.63 -0.62
CA LEU A 46 -3.58 8.43 0.82
C LEU A 46 -3.26 6.97 1.18
N ASP A 47 -3.86 6.03 0.46
CA ASP A 47 -3.58 4.59 0.55
C ASP A 47 -2.12 4.26 0.21
N HIS A 48 -1.61 4.78 -0.91
CA HIS A 48 -0.24 4.61 -1.37
C HIS A 48 0.76 5.21 -0.39
N MET A 49 0.52 6.43 0.05
CA MET A 49 1.38 7.10 1.01
C MET A 49 1.40 6.37 2.37
N THR A 50 0.25 5.87 2.83
CA THR A 50 0.15 5.08 4.06
C THR A 50 0.99 3.81 3.96
N VAL A 51 0.93 3.11 2.83
CA VAL A 51 1.71 1.89 2.59
C VAL A 51 3.20 2.18 2.48
N MET A 52 3.61 3.23 1.77
CA MET A 52 5.01 3.66 1.68
C MET A 52 5.59 3.97 3.07
N ILE A 53 4.85 4.70 3.90
CA ILE A 53 5.24 4.99 5.28
C ILE A 53 5.31 3.70 6.09
N ALA A 54 4.32 2.82 5.98
CA ALA A 54 4.30 1.55 6.70
C ALA A 54 5.48 0.64 6.33
N VAL A 55 5.85 0.55 5.05
CA VAL A 55 7.03 -0.18 4.58
C VAL A 55 8.31 0.38 5.20
N GLY A 56 8.48 1.71 5.16
CA GLY A 56 9.64 2.37 5.75
C GLY A 56 9.73 2.16 7.26
N LEU A 57 8.61 2.30 7.97
CA LEU A 57 8.54 2.11 9.41
C LEU A 57 8.80 0.65 9.79
N TRP A 58 8.21 -0.32 9.09
CA TRP A 58 8.47 -1.73 9.35
C TRP A 58 9.93 -2.10 9.10
N ALA A 59 10.53 -1.57 8.01
CA ALA A 59 11.95 -1.78 7.70
C ALA A 59 12.87 -1.20 8.80
N ALA A 60 12.52 -0.04 9.34
CA ALA A 60 13.24 0.57 10.47
C ALA A 60 13.09 -0.27 11.77
N LEU A 61 11.90 -0.78 12.06
CA LEU A 61 11.65 -1.68 13.20
C LEU A 61 12.45 -2.99 13.09
N LYS A 62 12.54 -3.57 11.89
CA LYS A 62 13.30 -4.80 11.65
C LYS A 62 14.82 -4.58 11.67
N GLY A 63 15.28 -3.46 11.10
CA GLY A 63 16.70 -3.13 10.99
C GLY A 63 17.50 -4.02 10.03
N GLY A 64 18.83 -3.90 10.10
CA GLY A 64 19.76 -4.70 9.30
C GLY A 64 19.51 -4.59 7.79
N LYS A 65 19.45 -5.73 7.09
CA LYS A 65 19.24 -5.78 5.63
C LYS A 65 17.85 -5.28 5.21
N ALA A 66 16.85 -5.30 6.09
CA ALA A 66 15.48 -4.93 5.76
C ALA A 66 15.35 -3.45 5.39
N ILE A 67 16.16 -2.57 6.00
CA ILE A 67 16.21 -1.12 5.74
C ILE A 67 16.35 -0.83 4.24
N TRP A 68 17.08 -1.66 3.51
CA TRP A 68 17.25 -1.52 2.06
C TRP A 68 16.38 -2.49 1.26
N ALA A 69 16.33 -3.77 1.67
CA ALA A 69 15.67 -4.80 0.89
C ALA A 69 14.17 -4.53 0.71
N TRP A 70 13.49 -4.03 1.75
CA TRP A 70 12.04 -3.85 1.72
C TRP A 70 11.61 -2.64 0.89
N PRO A 71 12.18 -1.42 1.07
CA PRO A 71 11.88 -0.31 0.17
C PRO A 71 12.25 -0.57 -1.29
N LEU A 72 13.40 -1.23 -1.54
CA LEU A 72 13.81 -1.56 -2.91
C LEU A 72 12.89 -2.59 -3.56
N ALA A 73 12.43 -3.60 -2.81
CA ALA A 73 11.43 -4.54 -3.30
C ALA A 73 10.11 -3.83 -3.62
N PHE A 74 9.67 -2.91 -2.75
CA PHE A 74 8.46 -2.12 -2.98
C PHE A 74 8.57 -1.33 -4.29
N ILE A 75 9.61 -0.51 -4.45
CA ILE A 75 9.81 0.31 -5.65
C ILE A 75 9.95 -0.57 -6.91
N GLY A 76 10.78 -1.61 -6.84
CA GLY A 76 11.04 -2.49 -7.99
C GLY A 76 9.77 -3.20 -8.49
N VAL A 77 8.97 -3.76 -7.58
CA VAL A 77 7.72 -4.44 -7.95
C VAL A 77 6.63 -3.45 -8.34
N MET A 78 6.59 -2.27 -7.72
CA MET A 78 5.67 -1.21 -8.08
C MET A 78 5.90 -0.72 -9.52
N LEU A 79 7.16 -0.58 -9.96
CA LEU A 79 7.48 -0.28 -11.35
C LEU A 79 7.01 -1.37 -12.31
N MET A 80 7.16 -2.65 -11.94
CA MET A 80 6.64 -3.77 -12.74
C MET A 80 5.11 -3.74 -12.81
N GLY A 81 4.43 -3.48 -11.70
CA GLY A 81 2.98 -3.30 -11.66
C GLY A 81 2.53 -2.15 -12.56
N GLY A 82 3.20 -1.00 -12.49
CA GLY A 82 2.92 0.16 -13.33
C GLY A 82 3.04 -0.16 -14.82
N ALA A 83 4.10 -0.86 -15.21
CA ALA A 83 4.24 -1.32 -16.60
C ALA A 83 3.08 -2.24 -17.03
N LEU A 84 2.63 -3.17 -16.18
CA LEU A 84 1.48 -4.02 -16.47
C LEU A 84 0.18 -3.21 -16.63
N GLY A 85 -0.04 -2.22 -15.77
CA GLY A 85 -1.19 -1.31 -15.85
C GLY A 85 -1.20 -0.51 -17.15
N MET A 86 -0.04 0.05 -17.54
CA MET A 86 0.11 0.79 -18.80
C MET A 86 -0.14 -0.08 -20.03
N MET A 87 0.25 -1.36 -19.97
CA MET A 87 -0.02 -2.35 -21.02
C MET A 87 -1.47 -2.88 -21.00
N GLN A 88 -2.31 -2.40 -20.07
CA GLN A 88 -3.70 -2.83 -19.88
C GLN A 88 -3.82 -4.34 -19.64
N VAL A 89 -2.79 -4.94 -19.01
CA VAL A 89 -2.83 -6.35 -18.60
C VAL A 89 -3.81 -6.45 -17.42
N PRO A 90 -4.87 -7.27 -17.50
CA PRO A 90 -5.83 -7.36 -16.42
C PRO A 90 -5.23 -8.07 -15.21
N VAL A 91 -5.23 -7.38 -14.07
CA VAL A 91 -4.89 -7.95 -12.76
C VAL A 91 -6.18 -7.98 -11.94
N PRO A 92 -6.62 -9.16 -11.45
CA PRO A 92 -7.82 -9.23 -10.63
C PRO A 92 -7.56 -8.68 -9.23
N PHE A 93 -8.63 -8.16 -8.60
CA PHE A 93 -8.61 -7.73 -7.19
C PHE A 93 -7.64 -6.60 -6.84
N VAL A 94 -7.33 -5.69 -7.77
CA VAL A 94 -6.41 -4.56 -7.53
C VAL A 94 -6.87 -3.69 -6.35
N GLU A 95 -8.10 -3.17 -6.40
CA GLU A 95 -8.67 -2.35 -5.33
C GLU A 95 -8.76 -3.09 -3.98
N PRO A 96 -9.33 -4.32 -3.90
CA PRO A 96 -9.28 -5.10 -2.67
C PRO A 96 -7.85 -5.38 -2.16
N GLY A 97 -6.89 -5.59 -3.08
CA GLY A 97 -5.49 -5.82 -2.76
C GLY A 97 -4.82 -4.61 -2.12
N ILE A 98 -5.14 -3.41 -2.63
CA ILE A 98 -4.71 -2.12 -2.05
C ILE A 98 -5.32 -1.92 -0.65
N LEU A 99 -6.61 -2.18 -0.47
CA LEU A 99 -7.22 -2.09 0.87
C LEU A 99 -6.62 -3.09 1.85
N ALA A 100 -6.38 -4.32 1.40
CA ALA A 100 -5.75 -5.36 2.20
C ALA A 100 -4.31 -4.99 2.60
N SER A 101 -3.56 -4.30 1.74
CA SER A 101 -2.18 -3.90 2.02
C SER A 101 -2.10 -2.94 3.21
N VAL A 102 -2.97 -1.92 3.24
CA VAL A 102 -3.03 -0.90 4.30
C VAL A 102 -3.28 -1.56 5.64
N VAL A 103 -4.26 -2.47 5.71
CA VAL A 103 -4.60 -3.19 6.94
C VAL A 103 -3.48 -4.14 7.33
N ALA A 104 -2.96 -4.95 6.40
CA ALA A 104 -1.95 -5.95 6.69
C ALA A 104 -0.63 -5.33 7.16
N LEU A 105 -0.08 -4.36 6.40
CA LEU A 105 1.15 -3.68 6.77
C LEU A 105 0.97 -2.83 8.03
N GLY A 106 -0.18 -2.19 8.20
CA GLY A 106 -0.52 -1.47 9.42
C GLY A 106 -0.50 -2.38 10.66
N LEU A 107 -1.06 -3.59 10.56
CA LEU A 107 -1.02 -4.58 11.64
C LEU A 107 0.40 -5.12 11.89
N LEU A 108 1.16 -5.40 10.84
CA LEU A 108 2.55 -5.86 10.97
C LEU A 108 3.43 -4.83 11.70
N VAL A 109 3.24 -3.54 11.37
CA VAL A 109 3.88 -2.43 12.07
C VAL A 109 3.38 -2.30 13.50
N ALA A 110 2.06 -2.24 13.72
CA ALA A 110 1.46 -1.99 15.02
C ALA A 110 1.78 -3.09 16.05
N LEU A 111 1.91 -4.34 15.59
CA LEU A 111 2.28 -5.48 16.42
C LEU A 111 3.79 -5.73 16.44
N ALA A 112 4.59 -4.87 15.78
CA ALA A 112 6.04 -5.01 15.63
C ALA A 112 6.46 -6.43 15.22
N VAL A 113 5.76 -7.02 14.25
CA VAL A 113 5.96 -8.41 13.85
C VAL A 113 7.35 -8.58 13.25
N ASP A 114 8.13 -9.47 13.86
CA ASP A 114 9.49 -9.77 13.42
C ASP A 114 9.50 -10.97 12.45
N LEU A 115 9.64 -10.70 11.15
CA LEU A 115 9.71 -11.74 10.11
C LEU A 115 11.10 -11.83 9.47
N PRO A 116 11.45 -12.98 8.86
CA PRO A 116 12.62 -13.06 7.99
C PRO A 116 12.54 -12.04 6.85
N VAL A 117 13.68 -11.49 6.44
CA VAL A 117 13.74 -10.43 5.40
C VAL A 117 13.08 -10.89 4.10
N SER A 118 13.27 -12.15 3.70
CA SER A 118 12.66 -12.75 2.51
C SER A 118 11.13 -12.77 2.56
N ALA A 119 10.53 -13.05 3.73
CA ALA A 119 9.08 -13.01 3.90
C ALA A 119 8.55 -11.58 3.77
N GLY A 120 9.24 -10.60 4.35
CA GLY A 120 8.89 -9.18 4.17
C GLY A 120 8.97 -8.74 2.72
N VAL A 121 10.01 -9.15 1.96
CA VAL A 121 10.12 -8.89 0.51
C VAL A 121 8.91 -9.47 -0.24
N ALA A 122 8.49 -10.69 0.06
CA ALA A 122 7.34 -11.32 -0.61
C ALA A 122 6.02 -10.59 -0.31
N ILE A 123 5.76 -10.24 0.96
CA ILE A 123 4.55 -9.53 1.38
C ILE A 123 4.48 -8.13 0.75
N ILE A 124 5.58 -7.38 0.87
CA ILE A 124 5.68 -6.02 0.34
C ILE A 124 5.59 -6.03 -1.18
N GLY A 125 6.29 -6.96 -1.84
CA GLY A 125 6.25 -7.11 -3.29
C GLY A 125 4.84 -7.42 -3.80
N LEU A 126 4.13 -8.35 -3.15
CA LEU A 126 2.75 -8.67 -3.51
C LEU A 126 1.85 -7.43 -3.48
N PHE A 127 1.91 -6.64 -2.40
CA PHE A 127 1.11 -5.43 -2.30
C PHE A 127 1.57 -4.34 -3.28
N ALA A 128 2.89 -4.16 -3.43
CA ALA A 128 3.46 -3.20 -4.38
C ALA A 128 3.00 -3.46 -5.82
N LEU A 129 2.73 -4.71 -6.20
CA LEU A 129 2.22 -5.04 -7.52
C LEU A 129 0.84 -4.42 -7.77
N PHE A 130 -0.07 -4.49 -6.80
CA PHE A 130 -1.42 -3.92 -6.92
C PHE A 130 -1.38 -2.39 -6.99
N HIS A 131 -0.61 -1.76 -6.09
CA HIS A 131 -0.40 -0.31 -6.10
C HIS A 131 0.23 0.17 -7.42
N GLY A 132 1.27 -0.53 -7.89
CA GLY A 132 1.89 -0.25 -9.18
C GLY A 132 0.91 -0.36 -10.32
N HIS A 133 0.13 -1.45 -10.37
CA HIS A 133 -0.86 -1.67 -11.43
C HIS A 133 -1.90 -0.54 -11.50
N ALA A 134 -2.46 -0.13 -10.35
CA ALA A 134 -3.39 0.98 -10.28
C ALA A 134 -2.80 2.28 -10.87
N HIS A 135 -1.56 2.65 -10.49
CA HIS A 135 -0.88 3.81 -11.08
C HIS A 135 -0.66 3.71 -12.59
N GLY A 136 -0.47 2.50 -13.13
CA GLY A 136 -0.30 2.32 -14.57
C GLY A 136 -1.61 2.43 -15.35
N THR A 137 -2.76 2.26 -14.67
CA THR A 137 -4.09 2.31 -15.29
C THR A 137 -4.81 3.66 -15.13
N GLU A 138 -4.44 4.44 -14.11
CA GLU A 138 -4.95 5.79 -13.83
C GLU A 138 -4.25 6.86 -14.69
#